data_AF-A0A2S7C163-F1
#
_entry.id   AF-A0A2S7C163-F1
#
_cell.length_a   1.000
_cell.length_b   1.000
_cell.length_c   1.000
_cell.angle_alpha   90.00
_cell.angle_beta   90.00
_cell.angle_gamma   90.00
#
_symmetry.space_group_name_H-M   'P 1'
#
loop_
_entity.id
_entity.type
_entity.pdbx_description
1 polymer ?
#
loop_
_entity_poly.entity_id
_entity_poly.type
_entity_poly.pdbx_seq_one_letter_code
_entity_poly.pdbx_strand_id
1 'polypeptide(L)'
;MIETVPLAHSDVLQAAARIAPQCAPTPLLTSHSLDALCGAQLFFKAEHLQRSGAFKFRGACNAVWSLPEELAARGVVTHSSGNHGAALALAARTRGIGCHVVVPEGAVAAKLANISRHGATLWRCAPTIAAREQMCADVQAGSGATLVHPYTDPAVIAGQGTAALELQQQSGGLDVLVAPVGGGGLAAGTALALQSAPGCALVLAEPSGAADTARSLAAGERLVDFVPDTLCDGLRGTLGAPNFAVLQAAGAQVITVDDAAVVQAMRLIWQVLKQVVEPSSAIALAAVLADPARFAGRRVGLILSGGNVDLDALPWAAA
;
A
#
# COMPACT_ATOMS: atom_id res chain seq x y z
N MET A 1 22.48 -15.40 9.43
CA MET A 1 21.06 -15.56 9.08
C MET A 1 20.28 -14.92 10.20
N ILE A 2 19.66 -13.76 9.98
CA ILE A 2 18.76 -13.17 10.96
C ILE A 2 17.51 -14.05 10.91
N GLU A 3 17.24 -14.80 11.97
CA GLU A 3 15.96 -15.50 12.14
C GLU A 3 14.85 -14.45 12.01
N THR A 4 14.10 -14.51 10.92
CA THR A 4 12.91 -13.69 10.74
C THR A 4 11.85 -14.23 11.69
N VAL A 5 11.62 -13.53 12.80
CA VAL A 5 10.46 -13.77 13.66
C VAL A 5 9.21 -13.72 12.78
N PRO A 6 8.36 -14.75 12.79
CA PRO A 6 7.16 -14.77 11.96
C PRO A 6 6.20 -13.65 12.40
N LEU A 7 5.78 -12.83 11.44
CA LEU A 7 4.76 -11.81 11.64
C LEU A 7 3.42 -12.45 12.03
N ALA A 8 2.73 -11.83 12.99
CA ALA A 8 1.44 -12.31 13.50
C ALA A 8 0.43 -11.17 13.64
N HIS A 9 -0.85 -11.51 13.85
CA HIS A 9 -1.92 -10.57 14.16
C HIS A 9 -1.57 -9.64 15.35
N SER A 10 -0.85 -10.13 16.37
CA SER A 10 -0.42 -9.32 17.51
C SER A 10 0.46 -8.13 17.11
N ASP A 11 1.27 -8.27 16.05
CA ASP A 11 2.11 -7.16 15.57
C ASP A 11 1.24 -6.05 14.99
N VAL A 12 0.14 -6.39 14.31
CA VAL A 12 -0.84 -5.42 13.79
C VAL A 12 -1.54 -4.69 14.95
N LEU A 13 -1.91 -5.41 16.03
CA LEU A 13 -2.49 -4.79 17.22
C LEU A 13 -1.52 -3.83 17.91
N GLN A 14 -0.26 -4.23 18.08
CA GLN A 14 0.79 -3.38 18.63
C GLN A 14 1.03 -2.16 17.74
N ALA A 15 1.02 -2.34 16.42
CA ALA A 15 1.14 -1.24 15.47
C ALA A 15 -0.03 -0.26 15.60
N ALA A 16 -1.26 -0.74 15.70
CA ALA A 16 -2.45 0.09 15.89
C ALA A 16 -2.33 0.97 17.15
N ALA A 17 -1.92 0.37 18.27
CA ALA A 17 -1.69 1.10 19.51
C ALA A 17 -0.57 2.16 19.37
N ARG A 18 0.54 1.79 18.71
CA ARG A 18 1.70 2.66 18.52
C ARG A 18 1.39 3.88 17.65
N ILE A 19 0.62 3.71 16.57
CA ILE A 19 0.35 4.78 15.61
C ILE A 19 -0.86 5.63 15.96
N ALA A 20 -1.73 5.20 16.88
CA ALA A 20 -2.97 5.91 17.22
C ALA A 20 -2.82 7.43 17.49
N PRO A 21 -1.74 7.92 18.15
CA PRO A 21 -1.55 9.36 18.36
C PRO A 21 -1.25 10.15 17.07
N GLN A 22 -0.82 9.47 16.01
CA GLN A 22 -0.35 10.09 14.77
C GLN A 22 -1.27 9.78 13.59
N CYS A 23 -1.94 8.63 13.60
CA CYS A 23 -2.69 8.09 12.48
C CYS A 23 -4.17 7.99 12.87
N ALA A 24 -4.95 8.99 12.49
CA ALA A 24 -6.38 8.99 12.73
C ALA A 24 -7.08 7.90 11.88
N PRO A 25 -8.14 7.26 12.40
CA PRO A 25 -8.94 6.34 11.61
C PRO A 25 -9.56 7.04 10.41
N THR A 26 -9.35 6.49 9.21
CA THR A 26 -9.96 7.04 7.99
C THR A 26 -11.46 6.73 7.94
N PRO A 27 -12.27 7.57 7.26
CA PRO A 27 -13.69 7.30 7.08
C PRO A 27 -13.96 5.99 6.34
N LEU A 28 -15.11 5.39 6.66
CA LEU A 28 -15.70 4.30 5.88
C LEU A 28 -16.76 4.90 4.96
N LEU A 29 -16.62 4.70 3.64
CA LEU A 29 -17.60 5.17 2.66
C LEU A 29 -18.46 4.01 2.17
N THR A 30 -19.69 4.30 1.75
CA THR A 30 -20.63 3.35 1.14
C THR A 30 -21.34 4.02 -0.03
N SER A 31 -21.94 3.23 -0.94
CA SER A 31 -22.71 3.78 -2.06
C SER A 31 -23.72 2.80 -2.61
N HIS A 32 -25.00 3.13 -2.46
CA HIS A 32 -26.11 2.35 -3.03
C HIS A 32 -26.00 2.18 -4.55
N SER A 33 -25.45 3.17 -5.27
CA SER A 33 -25.29 3.07 -6.73
C SER A 33 -24.21 2.06 -7.12
N LEU A 34 -23.11 1.98 -6.37
CA LEU A 34 -22.07 0.98 -6.63
C LEU A 34 -22.50 -0.39 -6.11
N ASP A 35 -23.26 -0.44 -5.01
CA ASP A 35 -23.85 -1.68 -4.50
C ASP A 35 -24.75 -2.33 -5.55
N ALA A 36 -25.64 -1.54 -6.16
CA ALA A 36 -26.54 -2.00 -7.22
C ALA A 36 -25.79 -2.46 -8.47
N LEU A 37 -24.67 -1.81 -8.83
CA LEU A 37 -23.85 -2.18 -9.98
C LEU A 37 -23.16 -3.53 -9.79
N CYS A 38 -22.71 -3.82 -8.55
CA CYS A 38 -21.98 -5.05 -8.23
C CYS A 38 -22.88 -6.18 -7.68
N GLY A 39 -24.12 -5.88 -7.32
CA GLY A 39 -25.02 -6.81 -6.62
C GLY A 39 -24.54 -7.16 -5.20
N ALA A 40 -23.74 -6.31 -4.58
CA ALA A 40 -23.05 -6.56 -3.29
C ALA A 40 -23.12 -5.31 -2.39
N GLN A 41 -22.88 -5.45 -1.08
CA GLN A 41 -22.75 -4.31 -0.17
C GLN A 41 -21.28 -3.90 -0.08
N LEU A 42 -20.93 -2.71 -0.57
CA LEU A 42 -19.55 -2.25 -0.67
C LEU A 42 -19.18 -1.27 0.45
N PHE A 43 -18.05 -1.53 1.09
CA PHE A 43 -17.49 -0.73 2.17
C PHE A 43 -16.08 -0.26 1.79
N PHE A 44 -15.89 1.04 1.59
CA PHE A 44 -14.64 1.60 1.09
C PHE A 44 -13.83 2.22 2.23
N LYS A 45 -12.68 1.63 2.54
CA LYS A 45 -11.72 2.20 3.50
C LYS A 45 -10.91 3.30 2.83
N ALA A 46 -11.17 4.55 3.21
CA ALA A 46 -10.67 5.75 2.53
C ALA A 46 -9.21 6.10 2.87
N GLU A 47 -8.26 5.21 2.58
CA GLU A 47 -6.83 5.45 2.86
C GLU A 47 -6.20 6.54 1.98
N HIS A 48 -6.85 6.93 0.88
CA HIS A 48 -6.51 8.14 0.13
C HIS A 48 -6.69 9.43 0.93
N LEU A 49 -7.50 9.41 2.01
CA LEU A 49 -7.66 10.52 2.96
C LEU A 49 -6.72 10.41 4.16
N GLN A 50 -5.89 9.38 4.24
CA GLN A 50 -4.87 9.29 5.28
C GLN A 50 -3.81 10.39 5.07
N ARG A 51 -3.11 10.76 6.14
CA ARG A 51 -1.97 11.67 6.10
C ARG A 51 -0.97 11.24 5.01
N SER A 52 -0.37 12.21 4.32
CA SER A 52 0.45 12.02 3.09
C SER A 52 -0.30 11.50 1.85
N GLY A 53 -1.62 11.29 1.94
CA GLY A 53 -2.51 10.95 0.83
C GLY A 53 -2.61 9.45 0.51
N ALA A 54 -2.11 8.57 1.39
CA ALA A 54 -2.14 7.12 1.19
C ALA A 54 -1.95 6.32 2.48
N PHE A 55 -2.29 5.03 2.43
CA PHE A 55 -2.13 4.07 3.55
C PHE A 55 -0.71 3.98 4.09
N LYS A 56 0.29 4.31 3.26
CA LYS A 56 1.72 4.16 3.56
C LYS A 56 2.13 4.85 4.86
N PHE A 57 1.43 5.91 5.27
CA PHE A 57 1.69 6.58 6.54
C PHE A 57 1.58 5.65 7.73
N ARG A 58 0.69 4.65 7.70
CA ARG A 58 0.53 3.70 8.81
C ARG A 58 1.79 2.91 9.08
N GLY A 59 2.31 2.20 8.07
CA GLY A 59 3.54 1.43 8.18
C GLY A 59 4.78 2.28 8.40
N ALA A 60 4.88 3.43 7.72
CA ALA A 60 6.00 4.35 7.93
C ALA A 60 6.01 4.92 9.36
N CYS A 61 4.86 5.34 9.87
CA CYS A 61 4.70 5.80 11.25
C CYS A 61 5.03 4.68 12.23
N ASN A 62 4.55 3.46 11.99
CA ASN A 62 4.83 2.33 12.84
C ASN A 62 6.33 2.02 12.92
N ALA A 63 7.00 1.94 11.76
CA ALA A 63 8.43 1.68 11.68
C ALA A 63 9.22 2.78 12.39
N VAL A 64 8.96 4.06 12.08
CA VAL A 64 9.63 5.20 12.71
C VAL A 64 9.44 5.20 14.21
N TRP A 65 8.23 5.04 14.72
CA TRP A 65 7.96 5.08 16.17
C TRP A 65 8.32 3.78 16.91
N SER A 66 8.65 2.70 16.19
CA SER A 66 9.18 1.48 16.80
C SER A 66 10.69 1.51 17.04
N LEU A 67 11.42 2.47 16.43
CA LEU A 67 12.87 2.55 16.60
C LEU A 67 13.24 2.89 18.05
N PRO A 68 14.25 2.22 18.63
CA PRO A 68 14.93 2.70 19.83
C PRO A 68 15.48 4.11 19.63
N GLU A 69 15.57 4.89 20.70
CA GLU A 69 15.96 6.30 20.63
C GLU A 69 17.35 6.50 19.99
N GLU A 70 18.30 5.61 20.29
CA GLU A 70 19.66 5.64 19.73
C GLU A 70 19.70 5.49 18.20
N LEU A 71 18.80 4.68 17.63
CA LEU A 71 18.69 4.50 16.19
C LEU A 71 17.87 5.64 15.55
N ALA A 72 16.81 6.07 16.23
CA ALA A 72 15.97 7.16 15.77
C ALA A 72 16.75 8.48 15.65
N ALA A 73 17.66 8.76 16.58
CA ALA A 73 18.52 9.95 16.56
C ALA A 73 19.41 10.03 15.30
N ARG A 74 19.68 8.90 14.62
CA ARG A 74 20.45 8.83 13.37
C ARG A 74 19.59 9.04 12.13
N GLY A 75 18.26 9.13 12.30
CA GLY A 75 17.30 9.30 11.22
C GLY A 75 16.97 8.01 10.47
N VAL A 76 16.22 8.17 9.37
CA VAL A 76 15.74 7.07 8.53
C VAL A 76 16.05 7.32 7.06
N VAL A 77 16.21 6.24 6.30
CA VAL A 77 16.43 6.28 4.85
C VAL A 77 15.51 5.31 4.13
N THR A 78 15.09 5.66 2.91
CA THR A 78 14.37 4.75 2.00
C THR A 78 14.65 5.07 0.55
N HIS A 79 14.31 4.14 -0.35
CA HIS A 79 14.32 4.36 -1.80
C HIS A 79 12.87 4.34 -2.33
N SER A 80 12.20 5.48 -2.39
CA SER A 80 10.84 5.59 -2.94
C SER A 80 10.55 6.99 -3.46
N SER A 81 10.24 7.11 -4.75
CA SER A 81 9.79 8.34 -5.40
C SER A 81 8.28 8.60 -5.29
N GLY A 82 7.56 7.88 -4.42
CA GLY A 82 6.10 7.96 -4.34
C GLY A 82 5.57 7.96 -2.90
N ASN A 83 4.43 7.29 -2.69
CA ASN A 83 3.66 7.33 -1.45
C ASN A 83 4.48 6.96 -0.21
N HIS A 84 5.40 6.01 -0.29
CA HIS A 84 6.23 5.62 0.86
C HIS A 84 7.26 6.70 1.25
N GLY A 85 7.88 7.36 0.27
CA GLY A 85 8.81 8.46 0.55
C GLY A 85 8.13 9.60 1.31
N ALA A 86 6.92 9.99 0.88
CA ALA A 86 6.16 11.06 1.54
C ALA A 86 5.68 10.63 2.93
N ALA A 87 5.20 9.39 3.06
CA ALA A 87 4.80 8.81 4.33
C ALA A 87 5.95 8.74 5.34
N LEU A 88 7.14 8.31 4.91
CA LEU A 88 8.32 8.23 5.78
C LEU A 88 8.81 9.61 6.20
N ALA A 89 8.87 10.56 5.25
CA ALA A 89 9.20 11.95 5.55
C ALA A 89 8.24 12.53 6.60
N LEU A 90 6.94 12.30 6.44
CA LEU A 90 5.93 12.76 7.40
C LEU A 90 6.11 12.09 8.77
N ALA A 91 6.29 10.77 8.80
CA ALA A 91 6.49 10.01 10.03
C ALA A 91 7.74 10.48 10.80
N ALA A 92 8.87 10.63 10.10
CA ALA A 92 10.10 11.17 10.67
C ALA A 92 9.89 12.57 11.25
N ARG A 93 9.17 13.45 10.53
CA ARG A 93 8.82 14.79 11.02
C ARG A 93 7.98 14.73 12.30
N THR A 94 7.05 13.78 12.43
CA THR A 94 6.25 13.64 13.67
C THR A 94 7.09 13.23 14.87
N ARG A 95 8.19 12.49 14.66
CA ARG A 95 9.13 12.09 15.72
C ARG A 95 10.25 13.11 15.95
N GLY A 96 10.46 14.04 15.02
CA GLY A 96 11.53 15.03 15.09
C GLY A 96 12.91 14.52 14.67
N ILE A 97 12.96 13.52 13.77
CA ILE A 97 14.21 12.90 13.30
C ILE A 97 14.46 13.18 11.81
N GLY A 98 15.72 13.01 11.38
CA GLY A 98 16.11 13.17 9.98
C GLY A 98 15.49 12.12 9.06
N CYS A 99 15.18 12.51 7.81
CA CYS A 99 14.68 11.60 6.78
C CYS A 99 15.41 11.82 5.46
N HIS A 100 15.92 10.73 4.89
CA HIS A 100 16.57 10.68 3.59
C HIS A 100 15.73 9.83 2.63
N VAL A 101 15.49 10.33 1.42
CA VAL A 101 14.73 9.61 0.41
C VAL A 101 15.51 9.59 -0.90
N VAL A 102 15.90 8.40 -1.32
CA VAL A 102 16.51 8.15 -2.62
C VAL A 102 15.42 8.07 -3.68
N VAL A 103 15.54 8.89 -4.72
CA VAL A 103 14.58 9.00 -5.81
C VAL A 103 15.29 8.94 -7.16
N PRO A 104 14.80 8.16 -8.14
CA PRO A 104 15.36 8.16 -9.47
C PRO A 104 15.17 9.52 -10.16
N GLU A 105 16.07 9.83 -11.09
CA GLU A 105 15.86 10.86 -12.09
C GLU A 105 14.57 10.60 -12.89
N GLY A 106 13.88 11.67 -13.30
CA GLY A 106 12.58 11.56 -14.00
C GLY A 106 11.38 11.17 -13.12
N ALA A 107 11.56 11.05 -11.79
CA ALA A 107 10.43 10.84 -10.87
C ALA A 107 9.38 11.96 -10.97
N VAL A 108 8.10 11.58 -10.86
CA VAL A 108 6.94 12.48 -11.00
C VAL A 108 7.04 13.67 -10.05
N ALA A 109 6.96 14.89 -10.61
CA ALA A 109 7.17 16.13 -9.88
C ALA A 109 6.22 16.30 -8.67
N ALA A 110 4.94 15.98 -8.84
CA ALA A 110 3.94 16.05 -7.76
C ALA A 110 4.32 15.17 -6.55
N LYS A 111 4.86 13.96 -6.80
CA LYS A 111 5.28 13.04 -5.74
C LYS A 111 6.53 13.52 -5.02
N LEU A 112 7.49 14.06 -5.77
CA LEU A 112 8.68 14.68 -5.20
C LEU A 112 8.35 15.90 -4.35
N ALA A 113 7.44 16.76 -4.83
CA ALA A 113 6.96 17.91 -4.08
C ALA A 113 6.28 17.49 -2.77
N ASN A 114 5.53 16.39 -2.76
CA ASN A 114 4.92 15.83 -1.54
C ASN A 114 5.98 15.33 -0.54
N ILE A 115 7.04 14.66 -1.03
CA ILE A 115 8.18 14.23 -0.19
C ILE A 115 8.89 15.45 0.42
N SER A 116 9.25 16.44 -0.40
CA SER A 116 9.94 17.65 0.05
C SER A 116 9.11 18.48 1.02
N ARG A 117 7.79 18.58 0.82
CA ARG A 117 6.86 19.25 1.74
C ARG A 117 6.93 18.70 3.17
N HIS A 118 7.33 17.45 3.32
CA HIS A 118 7.47 16.81 4.63
C HIS A 118 8.88 16.86 5.21
N GLY A 119 9.82 17.55 4.56
CA GLY A 119 11.14 17.87 5.11
C GLY A 119 12.22 16.82 4.85
N ALA A 120 12.00 15.87 3.93
CA ALA A 120 13.02 14.90 3.57
C ALA A 120 14.15 15.49 2.72
N THR A 121 15.36 14.99 2.96
CA THR A 121 16.52 15.21 2.07
C THR A 121 16.41 14.25 0.89
N LEU A 122 16.31 14.79 -0.33
CA LEU A 122 16.21 14.01 -1.55
C LEU A 122 17.61 13.69 -2.12
N TRP A 123 17.84 12.41 -2.42
CA TRP A 123 19.06 11.93 -3.08
C TRP A 123 18.70 11.40 -4.47
N ARG A 124 19.28 11.98 -5.51
CA ARG A 124 19.01 11.59 -6.91
C ARG A 124 19.90 10.43 -7.33
N CYS A 125 19.36 9.52 -8.13
CA CYS A 125 20.12 8.42 -8.74
C CYS A 125 19.61 8.12 -10.15
N ALA A 126 20.38 7.32 -10.90
CA ALA A 126 19.91 6.76 -12.17
C ALA A 126 18.61 5.93 -11.97
N PRO A 127 17.73 5.83 -12.99
CA PRO A 127 16.43 5.16 -12.90
C PRO A 127 16.54 3.62 -12.98
N THR A 128 17.45 3.02 -12.20
CA THR A 128 17.63 1.56 -12.10
C THR A 128 17.51 1.09 -10.66
N ILE A 129 17.13 -0.17 -10.45
CA ILE A 129 17.04 -0.77 -9.11
C ILE A 129 18.41 -0.75 -8.43
N ALA A 130 19.45 -1.19 -9.14
CA ALA A 130 20.82 -1.22 -8.62
C ALA A 130 21.32 0.17 -8.17
N ALA A 131 21.05 1.23 -8.95
CA ALA A 131 21.45 2.58 -8.57
C ALA A 131 20.70 3.10 -7.32
N ARG A 132 19.42 2.75 -7.18
CA ARG A 132 18.62 3.09 -6.00
C ARG A 132 19.13 2.38 -4.75
N GLU A 133 19.42 1.09 -4.85
CA GLU A 133 19.94 0.29 -3.76
C GLU A 133 21.34 0.77 -3.33
N GLN A 134 22.23 1.03 -4.29
CA GLN A 134 23.57 1.54 -4.01
C GLN A 134 23.53 2.91 -3.32
N MET A 135 22.79 3.88 -3.89
CA MET A 135 22.67 5.21 -3.28
C MET A 135 22.03 5.13 -1.88
N CYS A 136 21.09 4.21 -1.67
CA CYS A 136 20.49 3.99 -0.36
C CYS A 136 21.50 3.44 0.65
N ALA A 137 22.34 2.49 0.23
CA ALA A 137 23.41 1.94 1.03
C ALA A 137 24.48 3.00 1.38
N ASP A 138 24.85 3.85 0.43
CA ASP A 138 25.82 4.94 0.63
C ASP A 138 25.31 5.95 1.66
N VAL A 139 24.04 6.38 1.53
CA VAL A 139 23.40 7.29 2.50
C VAL A 139 23.30 6.63 3.87
N GLN A 140 22.92 5.35 3.94
CA GLN A 140 22.87 4.60 5.19
C GLN A 140 24.24 4.53 5.87
N ALA A 141 25.30 4.23 5.12
CA ALA A 141 26.66 4.16 5.64
C ALA A 141 27.18 5.53 6.13
N GLY A 142 26.86 6.61 5.40
CA GLY A 142 27.32 7.97 5.73
C GLY A 142 26.56 8.63 6.88
N SER A 143 25.25 8.37 7.01
CA SER A 143 24.39 9.00 8.04
C SER A 143 24.18 8.14 9.29
N GLY A 144 24.35 6.81 9.17
CA GLY A 144 23.92 5.86 10.18
C GLY A 144 22.40 5.69 10.28
N ALA A 145 21.64 6.26 9.33
CA ALA A 145 20.19 6.19 9.30
C ALA A 145 19.68 4.75 9.14
N THR A 146 18.51 4.46 9.70
CA THR A 146 17.89 3.14 9.55
C THR A 146 17.13 3.03 8.23
N LEU A 147 17.44 2.03 7.41
CA LEU A 147 16.65 1.71 6.23
C LEU A 147 15.24 1.26 6.63
N VAL A 148 14.22 1.97 6.14
CA VAL A 148 12.81 1.58 6.25
C VAL A 148 12.31 1.17 4.87
N HIS A 149 12.33 -0.13 4.58
CA HIS A 149 11.93 -0.64 3.27
C HIS A 149 10.42 -0.42 3.03
N PRO A 150 9.99 -0.02 1.83
CA PRO A 150 8.59 0.34 1.55
C PRO A 150 7.53 -0.76 1.74
N TYR A 151 7.93 -2.02 1.98
CA TYR A 151 6.99 -3.16 2.05
C TYR A 151 7.57 -4.48 2.59
N THR A 152 8.88 -4.67 2.71
CA THR A 152 9.47 -5.91 3.29
C THR A 152 9.89 -5.75 4.75
N ASP A 153 9.85 -4.52 5.27
CA ASP A 153 10.10 -4.22 6.67
C ASP A 153 8.93 -4.74 7.54
N PRO A 154 9.18 -5.59 8.55
CA PRO A 154 8.13 -6.15 9.40
C PRO A 154 7.25 -5.10 10.09
N ALA A 155 7.84 -4.00 10.58
CA ALA A 155 7.10 -2.92 11.20
C ALA A 155 6.25 -2.17 10.16
N VAL A 156 6.75 -2.00 8.94
CA VAL A 156 5.95 -1.45 7.85
C VAL A 156 4.74 -2.35 7.58
N ILE A 157 4.93 -3.66 7.39
CA ILE A 157 3.85 -4.63 7.10
C ILE A 157 2.78 -4.60 8.20
N ALA A 158 3.19 -4.71 9.46
CA ALA A 158 2.28 -4.67 10.61
C ALA A 158 1.47 -3.38 10.67
N GLY A 159 2.11 -2.23 10.42
CA GLY A 159 1.43 -0.94 10.38
C GLY A 159 0.40 -0.86 9.24
N GLN A 160 0.70 -1.38 8.05
CA GLN A 160 -0.28 -1.36 6.95
C GLN A 160 -1.54 -2.16 7.27
N GLY A 161 -1.42 -3.25 8.02
CA GLY A 161 -2.55 -4.08 8.45
C GLY A 161 -3.59 -3.34 9.30
N THR A 162 -3.22 -2.23 9.94
CA THR A 162 -4.14 -1.44 10.76
C THR A 162 -5.30 -0.84 9.95
N ALA A 163 -5.13 -0.61 8.65
CA ALA A 163 -6.22 -0.18 7.77
C ALA A 163 -7.33 -1.25 7.68
N ALA A 164 -6.95 -2.52 7.55
CA ALA A 164 -7.87 -3.65 7.47
C ALA A 164 -8.53 -3.94 8.82
N LEU A 165 -7.79 -3.79 9.93
CA LEU A 165 -8.33 -3.90 11.28
C LEU A 165 -9.45 -2.87 11.51
N GLU A 166 -9.19 -1.60 11.18
CA GLU A 166 -10.20 -0.55 11.28
C GLU A 166 -11.40 -0.81 10.34
N LEU A 167 -11.15 -1.27 9.11
CA LEU A 167 -12.21 -1.59 8.15
C LEU A 167 -13.15 -2.68 8.70
N GLN A 168 -12.61 -3.79 9.21
CA GLN A 168 -13.40 -4.87 9.82
C GLN A 168 -14.25 -4.36 11.00
N GLN A 169 -13.67 -3.52 11.84
CA GLN A 169 -14.38 -2.95 12.99
C GLN A 169 -15.49 -1.97 12.55
N GLN A 170 -15.18 -1.05 11.64
CA GLN A 170 -16.11 -0.01 11.18
C GLN A 170 -17.26 -0.58 10.36
N SER A 171 -17.03 -1.65 9.60
CA SER A 171 -18.08 -2.31 8.81
C SER A 171 -18.94 -3.27 9.63
N GLY A 172 -18.55 -3.62 10.86
CA GLY A 172 -19.21 -4.66 11.65
C GLY A 172 -19.01 -6.06 11.06
N GLY A 173 -17.88 -6.31 10.38
CA GLY A 173 -17.57 -7.57 9.72
C GLY A 173 -17.81 -7.56 8.19
N LEU A 174 -17.07 -8.40 7.48
CA LEU A 174 -17.08 -8.56 6.03
C LEU A 174 -17.01 -10.04 5.63
N ASP A 175 -17.57 -10.37 4.47
CA ASP A 175 -17.40 -11.68 3.84
C ASP A 175 -16.15 -11.75 2.97
N VAL A 176 -15.77 -10.61 2.38
CA VAL A 176 -14.57 -10.46 1.54
C VAL A 176 -13.91 -9.11 1.78
N LEU A 177 -12.59 -9.08 1.79
CA LEU A 177 -11.80 -7.87 1.76
C LEU A 177 -10.92 -7.88 0.49
N VAL A 178 -11.06 -6.84 -0.32
CA VAL A 178 -10.30 -6.60 -1.54
C VAL A 178 -9.20 -5.57 -1.28
N ALA A 179 -7.94 -5.98 -1.46
CA ALA A 179 -6.78 -5.12 -1.25
C ALA A 179 -5.91 -5.04 -2.53
N PRO A 180 -5.48 -3.83 -2.95
CA PRO A 180 -4.47 -3.70 -3.99
C PRO A 180 -3.15 -4.37 -3.59
N VAL A 181 -2.47 -5.03 -4.54
CA VAL A 181 -1.16 -5.63 -4.31
C VAL A 181 -0.14 -5.20 -5.37
N GLY A 182 1.07 -4.93 -4.87
CA GLY A 182 2.31 -4.75 -5.64
C GLY A 182 3.39 -5.46 -4.85
N GLY A 183 4.29 -4.72 -4.19
CA GLY A 183 5.31 -5.33 -3.32
C GLY A 183 4.80 -6.16 -2.12
N GLY A 184 3.50 -6.14 -1.83
CA GLY A 184 2.85 -7.06 -0.89
C GLY A 184 2.63 -6.55 0.53
N GLY A 185 3.21 -5.42 0.95
CA GLY A 185 3.16 -4.99 2.36
C GLY A 185 1.74 -4.69 2.88
N LEU A 186 0.88 -4.06 2.07
CA LEU A 186 -0.54 -3.84 2.43
C LEU A 186 -1.30 -5.17 2.48
N ALA A 187 -1.10 -6.01 1.48
CA ALA A 187 -1.77 -7.30 1.34
C ALA A 187 -1.40 -8.25 2.50
N ALA A 188 -0.12 -8.36 2.84
CA ALA A 188 0.37 -9.15 3.96
C ALA A 188 -0.13 -8.61 5.30
N GLY A 189 -0.05 -7.28 5.52
CA GLY A 189 -0.62 -6.66 6.72
C GLY A 189 -2.12 -6.92 6.86
N THR A 190 -2.85 -6.88 5.74
CA THR A 190 -4.28 -7.22 5.68
C THR A 190 -4.52 -8.68 6.04
N ALA A 191 -3.76 -9.61 5.48
CA ALA A 191 -3.85 -11.04 5.82
C ALA A 191 -3.63 -11.29 7.32
N LEU A 192 -2.65 -10.62 7.93
CA LEU A 192 -2.40 -10.70 9.36
C LEU A 192 -3.57 -10.15 10.18
N ALA A 193 -4.16 -9.02 9.77
CA ALA A 193 -5.33 -8.44 10.44
C ALA A 193 -6.56 -9.37 10.38
N LEU A 194 -6.73 -10.10 9.27
CA LEU A 194 -7.85 -11.02 9.06
C LEU A 194 -7.73 -12.36 9.81
N GLN A 195 -6.62 -12.65 10.48
CA GLN A 195 -6.50 -13.85 11.32
C GLN A 195 -7.54 -13.89 12.45
N SER A 196 -8.04 -12.74 12.91
CA SER A 196 -9.13 -12.64 13.90
C SER A 196 -10.54 -12.71 13.28
N ALA A 197 -10.64 -12.75 11.95
CA ALA A 197 -11.88 -12.79 11.19
C ALA A 197 -11.84 -13.92 10.13
N PRO A 198 -11.74 -15.21 10.53
CA PRO A 198 -11.51 -16.33 9.61
C PRO A 198 -12.64 -16.57 8.59
N GLY A 199 -13.83 -15.98 8.78
CA GLY A 199 -14.92 -16.00 7.81
C GLY A 199 -14.76 -15.00 6.66
N CYS A 200 -13.82 -14.06 6.75
CA CYS A 200 -13.57 -13.06 5.72
C CYS A 200 -12.48 -13.53 4.75
N ALA A 201 -12.83 -13.72 3.48
CA ALA A 201 -11.86 -14.06 2.45
C ALA A 201 -11.00 -12.85 2.07
N LEU A 202 -9.70 -13.08 1.81
CA LEU A 202 -8.80 -12.07 1.25
C LEU A 202 -8.69 -12.24 -0.27
N VAL A 203 -9.08 -11.21 -1.00
CA VAL A 203 -8.89 -11.12 -2.46
C VAL A 203 -7.94 -9.96 -2.75
N LEU A 204 -6.90 -10.23 -3.52
CA LEU A 204 -5.93 -9.25 -3.95
C LEU A 204 -6.26 -8.79 -5.36
N ALA A 205 -6.02 -7.51 -5.63
CA ALA A 205 -6.20 -6.90 -6.94
C ALA A 205 -4.85 -6.41 -7.46
N GLU A 206 -4.39 -6.93 -8.60
CA GLU A 206 -3.15 -6.50 -9.26
C GLU A 206 -3.38 -6.27 -10.76
N PRO A 207 -2.59 -5.39 -11.40
CA PRO A 207 -2.77 -5.12 -12.81
C PRO A 207 -2.21 -6.29 -13.63
N SER A 208 -2.86 -6.61 -14.76
CA SER A 208 -2.46 -7.73 -15.62
C SER A 208 -1.01 -7.61 -16.13
N GLY A 209 -0.55 -6.38 -16.41
CA GLY A 209 0.83 -6.11 -16.79
C GLY A 209 1.83 -6.06 -15.64
N ALA A 210 1.41 -6.29 -14.39
CA ALA A 210 2.29 -6.54 -13.26
C ALA A 210 1.81 -7.70 -12.36
N ALA A 211 1.36 -8.79 -12.97
CA ALA A 211 0.73 -9.91 -12.27
C ALA A 211 1.72 -10.92 -11.65
N ASP A 212 2.72 -10.46 -10.90
CA ASP A 212 3.68 -11.37 -10.25
C ASP A 212 3.13 -12.06 -9.00
N THR A 213 2.16 -11.45 -8.30
CA THR A 213 1.56 -12.09 -7.11
C THR A 213 0.71 -13.29 -7.50
N ALA A 214 -0.15 -13.17 -8.52
CA ALA A 214 -0.96 -14.27 -9.03
C ALA A 214 -0.09 -15.41 -9.53
N ARG A 215 0.94 -15.10 -10.34
CA ARG A 215 1.89 -16.12 -10.84
C ARG A 215 2.61 -16.81 -9.69
N SER A 216 3.08 -16.05 -8.69
CA SER A 216 3.81 -16.60 -7.56
C SER A 216 2.93 -17.51 -6.69
N LEU A 217 1.71 -17.07 -6.36
CA LEU A 217 0.80 -17.87 -5.52
C LEU A 217 0.33 -19.13 -6.25
N ALA A 218 0.07 -19.05 -7.56
CA ALA A 218 -0.32 -20.22 -8.37
C ALA A 218 0.81 -21.25 -8.49
N ALA A 219 2.07 -20.79 -8.65
CA ALA A 219 3.24 -21.66 -8.74
C ALA A 219 3.68 -22.22 -7.37
N GLY A 220 3.26 -21.58 -6.27
CA GLY A 220 3.72 -21.92 -4.93
C GLY A 220 5.16 -21.46 -4.63
N GLU A 221 5.76 -20.68 -5.53
CA GLU A 221 7.10 -20.09 -5.40
C GLU A 221 7.12 -18.64 -5.87
N ARG A 222 8.11 -17.85 -5.42
CA ARG A 222 8.16 -16.42 -5.73
C ARG A 222 8.78 -16.14 -7.11
N LEU A 223 7.96 -15.71 -8.07
CA LEU A 223 8.34 -15.43 -9.46
C LEU A 223 8.40 -13.92 -9.73
N VAL A 224 9.59 -13.33 -9.58
CA VAL A 224 9.78 -11.85 -9.61
C VAL A 224 10.57 -11.34 -10.81
N ASP A 225 11.00 -12.23 -11.71
CA ASP A 225 11.70 -11.83 -12.94
C ASP A 225 10.69 -11.40 -14.02
N PHE A 226 10.42 -10.10 -14.09
CA PHE A 226 9.60 -9.47 -15.12
C PHE A 226 9.77 -7.95 -15.12
N VAL A 227 9.29 -7.30 -16.17
CA VAL A 227 9.20 -5.84 -16.25
C VAL A 227 7.71 -5.43 -16.15
N PRO A 228 7.30 -4.74 -15.08
CA PRO A 228 5.93 -4.24 -14.94
C PRO A 228 5.56 -3.22 -16.03
N ASP A 229 4.41 -3.42 -16.67
CA ASP A 229 3.84 -2.46 -17.63
C ASP A 229 2.37 -2.17 -17.28
N THR A 230 2.14 -1.02 -16.64
CA THR A 230 0.81 -0.63 -16.16
C THR A 230 0.83 0.83 -15.72
N LEU A 231 -0.28 1.54 -15.89
CA LEU A 231 -0.52 2.88 -15.33
C LEU A 231 -0.66 2.87 -13.79
N CYS A 232 -0.84 1.71 -13.16
CA CYS A 232 -0.88 1.54 -11.71
C CYS A 232 0.53 1.67 -11.10
N ASP A 233 1.11 2.87 -11.13
CA ASP A 233 2.52 3.09 -10.77
C ASP A 233 2.89 2.62 -9.35
N GLY A 234 1.97 2.72 -8.39
CA GLY A 234 2.14 2.25 -7.01
C GLY A 234 2.18 0.73 -6.85
N LEU A 235 1.85 -0.03 -7.90
CA LEU A 235 1.78 -1.49 -7.91
C LEU A 235 2.90 -2.13 -8.75
N ARG A 236 3.83 -1.35 -9.31
CA ARG A 236 4.97 -1.87 -10.11
C ARG A 236 6.09 -2.52 -9.29
N GLY A 237 5.95 -2.64 -7.97
CA GLY A 237 6.95 -3.27 -7.12
C GLY A 237 6.82 -4.79 -7.13
N THR A 238 7.93 -5.51 -7.13
CA THR A 238 7.94 -6.98 -7.06
C THR A 238 7.58 -7.48 -5.68
N LEU A 239 6.88 -8.62 -5.61
CA LEU A 239 6.41 -9.23 -4.38
C LEU A 239 7.58 -9.50 -3.43
N GLY A 240 7.48 -8.98 -2.20
CA GLY A 240 8.48 -9.19 -1.17
C GLY A 240 8.48 -10.61 -0.61
N ALA A 241 9.66 -11.14 -0.28
CA ALA A 241 9.82 -12.45 0.36
C ALA A 241 8.92 -12.68 1.60
N PRO A 242 8.92 -11.80 2.62
CA PRO A 242 8.06 -11.99 3.79
C PRO A 242 6.57 -11.89 3.44
N ASN A 243 6.22 -11.05 2.45
CA ASN A 243 4.84 -10.86 2.04
C ASN A 243 4.30 -12.09 1.33
N PHE A 244 5.11 -12.71 0.45
CA PHE A 244 4.75 -13.97 -0.21
C PHE A 244 4.44 -15.07 0.81
N ALA A 245 5.31 -15.25 1.82
CA ALA A 245 5.11 -16.27 2.85
C ALA A 245 3.79 -16.07 3.63
N VAL A 246 3.49 -14.83 4.02
CA VAL A 246 2.24 -14.49 4.72
C VAL A 246 1.02 -14.73 3.82
N LEU A 247 1.08 -14.29 2.56
CA LEU A 247 -0.04 -14.42 1.62
C LEU A 247 -0.32 -15.86 1.21
N GLN A 248 0.73 -16.66 1.02
CA GLN A 248 0.62 -18.09 0.74
C GLN A 248 -0.03 -18.83 1.92
N ALA A 249 0.44 -18.56 3.16
CA ALA A 249 -0.14 -19.15 4.36
C ALA A 249 -1.61 -18.74 4.58
N ALA A 250 -1.99 -17.53 4.18
CA ALA A 250 -3.36 -17.02 4.27
C ALA A 250 -4.29 -17.56 3.18
N GLY A 251 -3.78 -18.30 2.18
CA GLY A 251 -4.57 -18.75 1.04
C GLY A 251 -5.18 -17.60 0.24
N ALA A 252 -4.45 -16.48 0.12
CA ALA A 252 -4.93 -15.29 -0.56
C ALA A 252 -5.24 -15.59 -2.03
N GLN A 253 -6.38 -15.08 -2.51
CA GLN A 253 -6.79 -15.22 -3.91
C GLN A 253 -6.44 -13.94 -4.66
N VAL A 254 -6.20 -14.02 -5.97
CA VAL A 254 -5.85 -12.84 -6.78
C VAL A 254 -6.80 -12.70 -7.95
N ILE A 255 -7.22 -11.46 -8.24
CA ILE A 255 -7.88 -11.07 -9.48
C ILE A 255 -6.95 -10.11 -10.21
N THR A 256 -6.66 -10.42 -11.46
CA THR A 256 -5.91 -9.53 -12.35
C THR A 256 -6.88 -8.70 -13.19
N VAL A 257 -6.59 -7.43 -13.37
CA VAL A 257 -7.41 -6.52 -14.21
C VAL A 257 -6.52 -5.68 -15.12
N ASP A 258 -7.01 -5.33 -16.29
CA ASP A 258 -6.28 -4.45 -17.20
C ASP A 258 -6.41 -2.96 -16.82
N ASP A 259 -5.52 -2.16 -17.40
CA ASP A 259 -5.46 -0.73 -17.19
C ASP A 259 -6.74 0.01 -17.62
N ALA A 260 -7.45 -0.50 -18.65
CA ALA A 260 -8.70 0.11 -19.11
C ALA A 260 -9.81 -0.04 -18.06
N ALA A 261 -9.93 -1.22 -17.45
CA ALA A 261 -10.85 -1.48 -16.33
C ALA A 261 -10.49 -0.63 -15.10
N VAL A 262 -9.19 -0.46 -14.82
CA VAL A 262 -8.72 0.43 -13.74
C VAL A 262 -9.17 1.86 -13.99
N VAL A 263 -8.99 2.39 -15.21
CA VAL A 263 -9.40 3.75 -15.56
C VAL A 263 -10.92 3.92 -15.44
N GLN A 264 -11.71 2.94 -15.87
CA GLN A 264 -13.16 2.97 -15.72
C GLN A 264 -13.57 2.99 -14.23
N ALA A 265 -12.98 2.12 -13.40
CA ALA A 265 -13.23 2.10 -11.97
C ALA A 265 -12.83 3.41 -11.28
N MET A 266 -11.70 3.99 -11.68
CA MET A 266 -11.23 5.29 -11.19
C MET A 266 -12.24 6.39 -11.49
N ARG A 267 -12.75 6.46 -12.74
CA ARG A 267 -13.81 7.41 -13.12
C ARG A 267 -15.08 7.20 -12.31
N LEU A 268 -15.51 5.96 -12.10
CA LEU A 268 -16.69 5.65 -11.27
C LEU A 268 -16.52 6.11 -9.83
N ILE A 269 -15.36 5.87 -9.21
CA ILE A 269 -15.08 6.35 -7.85
C ILE A 269 -15.18 7.88 -7.79
N TRP A 270 -14.56 8.58 -8.74
CA TRP A 270 -14.57 10.04 -8.77
C TRP A 270 -15.98 10.60 -9.05
N GLN A 271 -16.76 9.95 -9.90
CA GLN A 271 -18.11 10.39 -10.28
C GLN A 271 -19.16 10.06 -9.23
N VAL A 272 -19.07 8.90 -8.57
CA VAL A 272 -20.10 8.41 -7.65
C VAL A 272 -19.75 8.72 -6.19
N LEU A 273 -18.53 8.40 -5.75
CA LEU A 273 -18.09 8.67 -4.37
C LEU A 273 -17.56 10.09 -4.17
N LYS A 274 -17.30 10.82 -5.26
CA LYS A 274 -16.67 12.16 -5.23
C LYS A 274 -15.30 12.16 -4.57
N GLN A 275 -14.58 11.04 -4.71
CA GLN A 275 -13.26 10.85 -4.11
C GLN A 275 -12.16 10.84 -5.18
N VAL A 276 -11.09 11.59 -4.92
CA VAL A 276 -9.89 11.61 -5.76
C VAL A 276 -8.97 10.47 -5.31
N VAL A 277 -8.99 9.38 -6.06
CA VAL A 277 -8.11 8.21 -5.87
C VAL A 277 -7.15 8.04 -7.03
N GLU A 278 -5.98 7.47 -6.77
CA GLU A 278 -5.00 7.11 -7.80
C GLU A 278 -5.34 5.77 -8.49
N PRO A 279 -4.78 5.45 -9.66
CA PRO A 279 -5.14 4.22 -10.36
C PRO A 279 -4.84 2.95 -9.56
N SER A 280 -3.70 2.92 -8.86
CA SER A 280 -3.33 1.83 -7.94
C SER A 280 -4.31 1.61 -6.78
N SER A 281 -5.18 2.58 -6.50
CA SER A 281 -6.26 2.47 -5.52
C SER A 281 -7.56 2.02 -6.18
N ALA A 282 -7.87 2.54 -7.37
CA ALA A 282 -9.08 2.21 -8.10
C ALA A 282 -9.16 0.72 -8.50
N ILE A 283 -8.02 0.04 -8.59
CA ILE A 283 -7.95 -1.39 -8.93
C ILE A 283 -8.79 -2.29 -8.03
N ALA A 284 -8.98 -1.93 -6.76
CA ALA A 284 -9.82 -2.71 -5.84
C ALA A 284 -11.27 -2.78 -6.34
N LEU A 285 -11.82 -1.65 -6.81
CA LEU A 285 -13.17 -1.64 -7.40
C LEU A 285 -13.17 -2.31 -8.78
N ALA A 286 -12.13 -2.11 -9.59
CA ALA A 286 -12.01 -2.77 -10.89
C ALA A 286 -12.08 -4.30 -10.76
N ALA A 287 -11.41 -4.88 -9.76
CA ALA A 287 -11.45 -6.31 -9.49
C ALA A 287 -12.86 -6.81 -9.12
N VAL A 288 -13.64 -6.03 -8.36
CA VAL A 288 -15.04 -6.37 -8.04
C VAL A 288 -15.92 -6.30 -9.28
N LEU A 289 -15.74 -5.28 -10.11
CA LEU A 289 -16.51 -5.09 -11.35
C LEU A 289 -16.17 -6.12 -12.44
N ALA A 290 -14.96 -6.69 -12.42
CA ALA A 290 -14.54 -7.71 -13.36
C ALA A 290 -15.20 -9.08 -13.09
N ASP A 291 -15.64 -9.36 -11.86
CA ASP A 291 -16.25 -10.63 -11.47
C ASP A 291 -17.40 -10.41 -10.47
N PRO A 292 -18.49 -9.70 -10.85
CA PRO A 292 -19.56 -9.33 -9.92
C PRO A 292 -20.28 -10.56 -9.34
N ALA A 293 -20.35 -11.67 -10.09
CA ALA A 293 -20.98 -12.90 -9.64
C ALA A 293 -20.32 -13.48 -8.38
N ARG A 294 -18.99 -13.36 -8.26
CA ARG A 294 -18.25 -13.82 -7.07
C ARG A 294 -18.56 -13.02 -5.79
N PHE A 295 -19.03 -11.80 -5.95
CA PHE A 295 -19.29 -10.87 -4.85
C PHE A 295 -20.80 -10.69 -4.58
N ALA A 296 -21.67 -11.17 -5.46
CA ALA A 296 -23.11 -11.00 -5.36
C ALA A 296 -23.67 -11.48 -3.99
N GLY A 297 -24.48 -10.64 -3.35
CA GLY A 297 -25.09 -10.89 -2.04
C GLY A 297 -24.14 -10.77 -0.85
N ARG A 298 -22.87 -10.43 -1.06
CA ARG A 298 -21.84 -10.39 0.00
C ARG A 298 -21.57 -8.97 0.49
N ARG A 299 -20.99 -8.87 1.69
CA ARG A 299 -20.40 -7.67 2.28
C ARG A 299 -18.92 -7.61 1.90
N VAL A 300 -18.56 -6.64 1.07
CA VAL A 300 -17.23 -6.53 0.47
C VAL A 300 -16.56 -5.26 0.95
N GLY A 301 -15.42 -5.40 1.63
CA GLY A 301 -14.54 -4.30 1.97
C GLY A 301 -13.55 -4.03 0.85
N LEU A 302 -13.31 -2.77 0.52
CA LEU A 302 -12.33 -2.35 -0.48
C LEU A 302 -11.39 -1.32 0.16
N ILE A 303 -10.08 -1.54 0.03
CA ILE A 303 -9.10 -0.55 0.46
C ILE A 303 -8.82 0.43 -0.68
N LEU A 304 -9.27 1.68 -0.52
CA LEU A 304 -8.89 2.79 -1.39
C LEU A 304 -7.52 3.31 -0.96
N SER A 305 -6.46 2.66 -1.44
CA SER A 305 -5.09 2.75 -0.91
C SER A 305 -4.45 4.14 -0.99
N GLY A 306 -4.80 5.00 -1.95
CA GLY A 306 -4.11 6.27 -2.16
C GLY A 306 -4.80 7.22 -3.15
N GLY A 307 -4.48 8.51 -3.01
CA GLY A 307 -5.06 9.60 -3.81
C GLY A 307 -4.04 10.56 -4.42
N ASN A 308 -2.76 10.20 -4.41
CA ASN A 308 -1.67 11.07 -4.89
C ASN A 308 -1.54 11.03 -6.42
N VAL A 309 -2.45 11.72 -7.10
CA VAL A 309 -2.47 11.89 -8.55
C VAL A 309 -1.95 13.25 -8.98
N ASP A 310 -1.44 13.31 -10.20
CA ASP A 310 -1.23 14.56 -10.91
C ASP A 310 -2.53 14.95 -11.63
N LEU A 311 -3.16 16.04 -11.20
CA LEU A 311 -4.45 16.47 -11.75
C LEU A 311 -4.33 17.01 -13.18
N ASP A 312 -3.13 17.41 -13.59
CA ASP A 312 -2.86 17.89 -14.95
C ASP A 312 -2.48 16.74 -15.90
N ALA A 313 -2.25 15.53 -15.38
CA ALA A 313 -1.83 14.36 -16.15
C ALA A 313 -2.72 13.13 -15.86
N LEU A 314 -4.03 13.30 -15.98
CA LEU A 314 -4.99 12.22 -15.76
C LEU A 314 -5.00 11.20 -16.91
N PRO A 315 -5.20 9.90 -16.65
CA PRO A 315 -5.17 8.86 -17.70
C PRO A 315 -6.20 9.05 -18.82
N TRP A 316 -7.26 9.81 -18.58
CA TRP A 316 -8.31 10.12 -19.57
C TRP A 316 -8.17 11.50 -20.20
N ALA A 317 -7.13 12.27 -19.87
CA ALA A 317 -6.91 13.60 -20.43
C ALA A 317 -6.23 13.57 -21.82
N ALA A 318 -5.66 12.44 -22.22
CA ALA A 318 -4.99 12.24 -23.51
C ALA A 318 -5.92 11.74 -24.64
N ALA A 319 -7.24 11.91 -24.49
CA ALA A 319 -8.25 11.49 -25.47
C ALA A 319 -8.61 12.62 -26.44
#